data_AF-A0A0F9N551-F1
#
_entry.id   AF-A0A0F9N551-F1
#
_cell.length_a   1.000
_cell.length_b   1.000
_cell.length_c   1.000
_cell.angle_alpha   90.00
_cell.angle_beta   90.00
_cell.angle_gamma   90.00
#
_symmetry.space_group_name_H-M   'P 1'
#
loop_
_entity.id
_entity.type
_entity.pdbx_description
1 polymer ?
#
loop_
_entity_poly.entity_id
_entity_poly.type
_entity_poly.pdbx_seq_one_letter_code
_entity_poly.pdbx_strand_id
1 'polypeptide(L)'
;FASDIYLIPMSVVGGRAVTFMEYFDYGNPSAQAAIGNMVLARQEGAFLTWPRQTNQCVVWQTKVEPRLVMRTPWLAGRLQNVMYCPLQHTQQPFPDDPYFVDGGRTQRPGPSFFSLWNPAGA
;
A
#
# COMPACT_ATOMS: atom_id res chain seq x y z
N PHE A 1 -11.41 -12.61 -10.79
CA PHE A 1 -10.69 -11.46 -10.17
C PHE A 1 -9.85 -10.79 -11.24
N ALA A 2 -10.11 -9.51 -11.52
CA ALA A 2 -9.32 -8.72 -12.46
C ALA A 2 -8.73 -7.52 -11.72
N SER A 3 -7.46 -7.22 -11.99
CA SER A 3 -6.74 -6.09 -11.42
C SER A 3 -6.18 -5.21 -12.54
N ASP A 4 -5.95 -3.94 -12.23
CA ASP A 4 -5.26 -3.04 -13.14
C ASP A 4 -3.77 -2.96 -12.77
N ILE A 5 -2.92 -2.88 -13.78
CA ILE A 5 -1.47 -2.70 -13.61
C ILE A 5 -1.10 -1.28 -14.03
N TYR A 6 -0.40 -0.56 -13.16
CA TYR A 6 0.13 0.77 -13.43
C TYR A 6 1.62 0.69 -13.75
N LEU A 7 2.00 1.30 -14.85
CA LEU A 7 3.39 1.43 -15.29
C LEU A 7 3.82 2.87 -15.01
N ILE A 8 4.69 3.04 -14.01
CA ILE A 8 5.19 4.35 -13.59
C ILE A 8 6.68 4.44 -13.94
N PRO A 9 7.10 5.40 -14.77
CA PRO A 9 8.51 5.54 -15.11
C PRO A 9 9.28 6.09 -13.91
N MET A 10 10.25 5.33 -13.40
CA MET A 10 11.12 5.79 -12.30
C MET A 10 12.32 6.58 -12.83
N SER A 11 12.92 6.11 -13.94
CA SER A 11 14.05 6.76 -14.60
C SER A 11 13.93 6.68 -16.12
N VAL A 12 14.59 7.60 -16.81
CA VAL A 12 14.73 7.61 -18.28
C VAL A 12 16.19 7.45 -18.69
N VAL A 13 16.43 7.33 -20.00
CA VAL A 13 17.77 7.22 -20.60
C VAL A 13 18.72 8.27 -20.01
N GLY A 14 19.91 7.82 -19.60
CA GLY A 14 20.90 8.65 -18.92
C GLY A 14 20.72 8.72 -17.39
N GLY A 15 19.92 7.81 -16.79
CA GLY A 15 19.82 7.65 -15.33
C GLY A 15 19.08 8.78 -14.62
N ARG A 16 18.32 9.60 -15.36
CA ARG A 16 17.59 10.73 -14.77
C ARG A 16 16.31 10.24 -14.11
N ALA A 17 16.16 10.49 -12.81
CA ALA A 17 14.91 10.23 -12.10
C ALA A 17 13.80 11.15 -12.62
N VAL A 18 12.67 10.57 -13.00
CA VAL A 18 11.52 11.31 -13.56
C VAL A 18 10.29 11.27 -12.67
N THR A 19 10.16 10.24 -11.83
CA THR A 19 9.17 10.19 -10.76
C THR A 19 9.88 10.17 -9.42
N PHE A 20 9.69 11.20 -8.62
CA PHE A 20 10.30 11.31 -7.29
C PHE A 20 9.39 12.10 -6.36
N MET A 21 9.55 11.83 -5.06
CA MET A 21 8.98 12.67 -4.02
C MET A 21 9.97 13.76 -3.64
N GLU A 22 9.48 14.97 -3.57
CA GLU A 22 10.21 16.09 -3.00
C GLU A 22 9.37 16.75 -1.91
N TYR A 23 10.03 17.44 -0.99
CA TYR A 23 9.38 18.12 0.11
C TYR A 23 9.55 19.63 -0.06
N PHE A 24 8.61 20.39 0.49
CA PHE A 24 8.81 21.82 0.63
C PHE A 24 9.85 22.10 1.73
N ASP A 25 10.92 22.81 1.38
CA ASP A 25 11.94 23.21 2.34
C ASP A 25 11.52 24.50 3.07
N TYR A 26 11.11 24.35 4.33
CA TYR A 26 10.78 25.46 5.22
C TYR A 26 12.01 26.26 5.66
N GLY A 27 13.23 25.76 5.42
CA GLY A 27 14.48 26.49 5.65
C GLY A 27 14.81 27.52 4.58
N ASN A 28 14.02 27.63 3.51
CA ASN A 28 14.27 28.61 2.46
C ASN A 28 14.11 30.07 3.00
N PRO A 29 14.84 31.06 2.43
CA PRO A 29 14.86 32.42 2.99
C PRO A 29 13.48 33.09 2.96
N SER A 30 12.63 32.76 2.00
CA SER A 30 11.28 33.30 1.89
C SER A 30 10.32 32.75 2.96
N ALA A 31 10.38 31.46 3.26
CA ALA A 31 9.59 30.83 4.33
C ALA A 31 10.14 31.22 5.69
N GLN A 32 11.46 31.34 5.84
CA GLN A 32 12.07 31.90 7.04
C GLN A 32 11.58 33.32 7.32
N ALA A 33 11.51 34.19 6.30
CA ALA A 33 10.96 35.54 6.46
C ALA A 33 9.47 35.52 6.85
N ALA A 34 8.66 34.64 6.26
CA ALA A 34 7.24 34.52 6.57
C ALA A 34 6.98 33.97 7.98
N ILE A 35 7.76 32.98 8.40
CA ILE A 35 7.63 32.30 9.70
C ILE A 35 8.39 33.04 10.80
N GLY A 36 9.36 33.91 10.48
CA GLY A 36 10.05 34.76 11.46
C GLY A 36 9.10 35.68 12.25
N ASN A 37 7.91 35.93 11.70
CA ASN A 37 6.81 36.61 12.39
C ASN A 37 6.05 35.72 13.41
N MET A 38 6.31 34.40 13.43
CA MET A 38 5.72 33.41 14.33
C MET A 38 6.75 33.00 15.39
N VAL A 39 6.60 33.59 16.59
CA VAL A 39 7.57 33.51 17.72
C VAL A 39 7.85 32.09 18.23
N LEU A 40 6.99 31.10 17.96
CA LEU A 40 7.09 29.74 18.51
C LEU A 40 7.24 28.64 17.45
N ALA A 41 7.42 29.00 16.18
CA ALA A 41 7.57 28.02 15.11
C ALA A 41 9.02 27.57 14.94
N ARG A 42 9.27 26.27 15.03
CA ARG A 42 10.56 25.62 14.75
C ARG A 42 10.56 25.06 13.33
N GLN A 43 11.59 25.39 12.56
CA GLN A 43 11.76 24.93 11.19
C GLN A 43 12.92 23.94 11.11
N GLU A 44 12.70 22.80 10.48
CA GLU A 44 13.70 21.75 10.29
C GLU A 44 13.55 21.15 8.90
N GLY A 45 14.11 21.81 7.88
CA GLY A 45 14.04 21.36 6.49
C GLY A 45 12.60 21.13 6.03
N ALA A 46 12.19 19.86 5.92
CA ALA A 46 10.84 19.45 5.52
C ALA A 46 9.74 19.70 6.58
N PHE A 47 10.12 19.92 7.83
CA PHE A 47 9.18 19.98 8.95
C PHE A 47 9.03 21.39 9.50
N LEU A 48 7.78 21.78 9.75
CA LEU A 48 7.43 22.99 10.48
C LEU A 48 6.65 22.58 11.73
N THR A 49 7.21 22.83 12.91
CA THR A 49 6.59 22.46 14.19
C THR A 49 6.25 23.69 15.00
N TRP A 50 5.05 23.75 15.57
CA TRP A 50 4.68 24.80 16.53
C TRP A 50 3.86 24.23 17.68
N PRO A 51 3.97 24.81 18.88
CA PRO A 51 3.10 24.47 19.99
C PRO A 51 1.75 25.18 19.82
N ARG A 52 0.67 24.45 20.08
CA ARG A 52 -0.67 25.00 20.27
C ARG A 52 -1.07 24.76 21.71
N GLN A 53 -1.28 25.84 22.46
CA GLN A 53 -1.73 25.76 23.85
C GLN A 53 -3.20 26.18 23.96
N THR A 54 -3.99 25.35 24.61
CA THR A 54 -5.38 25.65 24.99
C THR A 54 -5.55 25.31 26.47
N ASN A 55 -5.74 26.31 27.31
CA ASN A 55 -5.68 26.20 28.78
C ASN A 55 -4.33 25.60 29.24
N GLN A 56 -4.37 24.50 30.01
CA GLN A 56 -3.20 23.78 30.50
C GLN A 56 -2.71 22.68 29.52
N CYS A 57 -3.40 22.47 28.40
CA CYS A 57 -3.00 21.46 27.42
C CYS A 57 -2.04 22.05 26.39
N VAL A 58 -0.90 21.40 26.18
CA VAL A 58 0.08 21.72 25.14
C VAL A 58 0.06 20.62 24.10
N VAL A 59 -0.17 20.98 22.84
CA VAL A 59 -0.13 20.07 21.70
C VAL A 59 0.95 20.56 20.73
N TRP A 60 1.88 19.69 20.40
CA TRP A 60 2.85 19.95 19.33
C TRP A 60 2.24 19.57 18.00
N GLN A 61 2.17 20.53 17.07
CA GLN A 61 1.68 20.30 15.72
C GLN A 61 2.86 20.40 14.76
N THR A 62 3.03 19.40 13.90
CA THR A 62 4.04 19.40 12.85
C THR A 62 3.36 19.31 11.49
N LYS A 63 3.77 20.17 10.57
CA LYS A 63 3.33 20.19 9.18
C LYS A 63 4.48 19.74 8.28
N VAL A 64 4.14 18.91 7.29
CA VAL A 64 5.01 18.51 6.19
C VAL A 64 4.21 18.60 4.89
N GLU A 65 4.83 19.11 3.83
CA GLU A 65 4.24 19.24 2.50
C GLU A 65 5.04 18.42 1.49
N PRO A 66 4.80 17.10 1.40
CA PRO A 66 5.38 16.28 0.36
C PRO A 66 4.62 16.48 -0.95
N ARG A 67 5.33 16.56 -2.07
CA ARG A 67 4.74 16.53 -3.41
C ARG A 67 5.37 15.41 -4.22
N LEU A 68 4.52 14.68 -4.93
CA LEU A 68 4.94 13.70 -5.92
C LEU A 68 5.06 14.41 -7.26
N VAL A 69 6.25 14.38 -7.85
CA VAL A 69 6.49 14.97 -9.17
C VAL A 69 6.78 13.88 -10.18
N MET A 70 6.06 13.94 -11.29
CA MET A 70 6.23 13.09 -12.46
C MET A 70 6.55 13.98 -13.67
N ARG A 71 7.81 13.99 -14.09
CA ARG A 71 8.30 14.84 -15.19
C ARG A 71 7.90 14.34 -16.57
N THR A 72 7.69 13.03 -16.72
CA THR A 72 7.37 12.38 -18.00
C THR A 72 6.06 11.59 -17.90
N PRO A 73 4.92 12.25 -17.64
CA PRO A 73 3.63 11.56 -17.45
C PRO A 73 3.15 10.83 -18.71
N TRP A 74 3.58 11.26 -19.90
CA TRP A 74 3.23 10.61 -21.16
C TRP A 74 3.86 9.22 -21.35
N LEU A 75 4.85 8.86 -20.54
CA LEU A 75 5.43 7.50 -20.51
C LEU A 75 4.71 6.58 -19.51
N ALA A 76 3.83 7.13 -18.67
CA ALA A 76 3.05 6.33 -17.74
C ALA A 76 1.89 5.63 -18.48
N GLY A 77 1.55 4.43 -18.04
CA GLY A 77 0.53 3.61 -18.66
C GLY A 77 -0.30 2.84 -17.64
N ARG A 78 -1.50 2.41 -18.05
CA ARG A 78 -2.37 1.52 -17.28
C ARG A 78 -2.82 0.38 -18.19
N LEU A 79 -2.59 -0.85 -17.75
CA LEU A 79 -3.19 -2.04 -18.33
C LEU A 79 -4.42 -2.37 -17.50
N GLN A 80 -5.57 -2.35 -18.14
CA GLN A 80 -6.85 -2.61 -17.50
C GLN A 80 -7.25 -4.08 -17.66
N ASN A 81 -8.07 -4.57 -16.73
CA ASN A 81 -8.69 -5.90 -16.80
C ASN A 81 -7.67 -7.04 -16.91
N VAL A 82 -6.54 -6.93 -16.21
CA VAL A 82 -5.57 -8.02 -16.16
C VAL A 82 -6.15 -9.10 -15.24
N MET A 83 -6.61 -10.18 -15.86
CA MET A 83 -7.09 -11.36 -15.17
C MET A 83 -5.94 -12.36 -15.02
N TYR A 84 -5.68 -12.78 -13.80
CA TYR A 84 -4.80 -13.92 -13.56
C TYR A 84 -5.53 -15.20 -13.98
N CYS A 85 -4.86 -16.03 -14.77
CA CYS A 85 -5.29 -17.39 -15.09
C CYS A 85 -4.37 -18.36 -14.34
N PRO A 86 -4.86 -19.06 -13.31
CA PRO A 86 -4.08 -20.07 -12.61
C PRO A 86 -3.62 -21.17 -13.57
N LEU A 87 -2.32 -21.49 -13.59
CA LEU A 87 -1.84 -22.74 -14.21
C LEU A 87 -2.31 -23.98 -13.44
N GLN A 88 -2.49 -23.85 -12.13
CA GLN A 88 -3.07 -24.85 -11.25
C GLN A 88 -3.81 -24.10 -10.13
N HIS A 89 -5.11 -24.32 -10.02
CA HIS A 89 -5.95 -23.74 -8.97
C HIS A 89 -6.34 -24.83 -7.98
N THR A 90 -6.50 -24.50 -6.70
CA THR A 90 -7.12 -25.41 -5.74
C THR A 90 -8.55 -25.69 -6.15
N GLN A 91 -8.97 -26.96 -6.10
CA GLN A 91 -10.35 -27.35 -6.42
C GLN A 91 -11.33 -26.51 -5.60
N GLN A 92 -12.31 -25.90 -6.26
CA GLN A 92 -13.33 -25.10 -5.59
C GLN A 92 -14.64 -25.88 -5.47
N PRO A 93 -15.40 -25.72 -4.36
CA PRO A 93 -16.67 -26.43 -4.16
C PRO A 93 -17.86 -25.74 -4.85
N PHE A 94 -17.68 -24.54 -5.44
CA PHE A 94 -18.76 -23.76 -6.02
C PHE A 94 -19.01 -24.14 -7.49
N PRO A 95 -20.24 -24.56 -7.88
CA PRO A 95 -20.54 -25.01 -9.25
C PRO A 95 -20.39 -23.95 -10.33
N ASP A 96 -20.45 -22.67 -9.95
CA ASP A 96 -20.37 -21.54 -10.87
C ASP A 96 -18.92 -21.15 -11.22
N ASP A 97 -17.92 -21.79 -10.60
CA ASP A 97 -16.50 -21.52 -10.83
C ASP A 97 -15.90 -22.52 -11.85
N PRO A 98 -15.10 -22.08 -12.84
CA PRO A 98 -14.42 -22.96 -13.81
C PRO A 98 -13.50 -24.03 -13.20
N TYR A 99 -13.12 -23.88 -11.92
CA TYR A 99 -12.28 -24.82 -11.17
C TYR A 99 -13.08 -25.76 -10.25
N PHE A 100 -14.38 -25.91 -10.50
CA PHE A 100 -15.24 -26.86 -9.80
C PHE A 100 -14.84 -28.31 -10.09
N VAL A 101 -14.52 -29.06 -9.03
CA VAL A 101 -14.30 -30.51 -9.09
C VAL A 101 -15.09 -31.17 -7.97
N ASP A 102 -16.10 -31.97 -8.33
CA ASP A 102 -16.83 -32.89 -7.46
C ASP A 102 -17.25 -32.38 -6.07
N GLY A 103 -17.70 -31.12 -5.99
CA GLY A 103 -18.56 -30.62 -4.91
C GLY A 103 -18.11 -30.93 -3.48
N GLY A 104 -16.79 -30.93 -3.21
CA GLY A 104 -16.22 -31.05 -1.86
C GLY A 104 -16.82 -32.19 -1.03
N ARG A 105 -16.81 -33.44 -1.52
CA ARG A 105 -17.26 -34.60 -0.72
C ARG A 105 -16.16 -35.06 0.27
N THR A 106 -16.10 -34.45 1.45
CA THR A 106 -15.40 -35.09 2.59
C THR A 106 -16.34 -36.04 3.31
N GLN A 107 -16.32 -37.32 2.96
CA GLN A 107 -16.86 -38.36 3.84
C GLN A 107 -15.82 -38.62 4.95
N ARG A 108 -15.83 -37.78 5.98
CA ARG A 108 -15.24 -38.19 7.26
C ARG A 108 -16.35 -38.91 8.05
N PRO A 109 -16.18 -40.19 8.40
CA PRO A 109 -16.98 -40.74 9.48
C PRO A 109 -16.74 -39.84 10.69
N GLY A 110 -17.81 -39.35 11.33
CA GLY A 110 -17.69 -38.61 12.59
C GLY A 110 -16.85 -39.42 13.59
N PRO A 111 -16.09 -38.77 14.48
CA PRO A 111 -15.20 -39.48 15.40
C PRO A 111 -16.00 -40.49 16.21
N SER A 112 -15.79 -41.78 15.96
CA SER A 112 -16.31 -42.85 16.78
C SER A 112 -15.33 -43.11 17.92
N PHE A 113 -15.84 -43.23 19.14
CA PHE A 113 -15.05 -43.43 20.37
C PHE A 113 -14.24 -44.74 20.42
N PHE A 114 -14.20 -45.54 19.34
CA PHE A 114 -13.65 -46.90 19.33
C PHE A 114 -12.62 -47.20 18.22
N SER A 115 -12.12 -46.21 17.47
CA SER A 115 -11.25 -46.46 16.31
C SER A 115 -9.73 -46.41 16.57
N LEU A 116 -9.27 -46.23 17.80
CA LEU A 116 -7.83 -46.13 18.12
C LEU A 116 -7.07 -47.47 18.10
N TRP A 117 -7.74 -48.61 17.84
CA TRP A 117 -7.13 -49.94 17.92
C TRP A 117 -7.57 -50.92 16.83
N ASN A 118 -7.53 -50.52 15.56
CA ASN A 118 -7.36 -51.53 14.51
C ASN A 118 -6.43 -51.05 13.40
N PRO A 119 -5.22 -51.63 13.26
CA PRO A 119 -4.34 -51.33 12.14
C PRO A 119 -4.94 -51.90 10.85
N ALA A 120 -4.85 -51.12 9.77
CA ALA A 120 -5.36 -51.47 8.46
C ALA A 120 -4.75 -52.79 7.94
N GLY A 121 -5.61 -53.71 7.51
CA GLY A 121 -5.18 -54.99 6.94
C GLY A 121 -6.32 -55.80 6.35
N ALA A 122 -6.76 -55.42 5.15
CA ALA A 122 -7.19 -56.26 4.01
C ALA A 122 -7.71 -55.35 2.89
#